data_AF-A0A9X5H817-F1
#
_entry.id   AF-A0A9X5H817-F1
#
_cell.length_a   1.000
_cell.length_b   1.000
_cell.length_c   1.000
_cell.angle_alpha   90.00
_cell.angle_beta   90.00
_cell.angle_gamma   90.00
#
_symmetry.space_group_name_H-M   'P 1'
#
loop_
_entity.id
_entity.type
_entity.pdbx_description
1 polymer ?
#
loop_
_entity_poly.entity_id
_entity_poly.type
_entity_poly.pdbx_seq_one_letter_code
_entity_poly.pdbx_strand_id
1 'polypeptide(L)'
;MNILEIIPSRERCAEAGWHAYDFILERPMDDDFIKSMRPLGSFLYMQMLKKPFFKIESEHYLLKGIRGDEFFRMAVHGDYLEELKNVENMILNG
;
A
#
# COMPACT_ATOMS: atom_id res chain seq x y z
N MET A 1 0.51 13.50 3.37
CA MET A 1 0.28 12.30 4.21
C MET A 1 1.65 11.85 4.65
N ASN A 2 1.88 11.64 5.94
CA ASN A 2 3.15 11.11 6.43
C ASN A 2 3.04 9.61 6.75
N ILE A 3 4.12 8.89 6.47
CA ILE A 3 4.34 7.52 6.91
C ILE A 3 5.12 7.59 8.22
N LEU A 4 4.60 6.98 9.27
CA LEU A 4 5.24 6.91 10.58
C LEU A 4 6.31 5.82 10.60
N GLU A 5 5.94 4.62 10.12
CA GLU A 5 6.77 3.43 10.15
C GLU A 5 6.41 2.49 8.99
N ILE A 6 7.39 1.71 8.53
CA ILE A 6 7.18 0.58 7.61
C ILE A 6 7.64 -0.66 8.34
N ILE A 7 6.71 -1.56 8.67
CA ILE A 7 6.99 -2.75 9.48
C ILE A 7 6.67 -4.02 8.71
N PRO A 8 7.40 -5.13 8.92
CA PRO A 8 7.01 -6.42 8.38
C PRO A 8 5.60 -6.78 8.83
N SER A 9 4.75 -7.12 7.87
CA SER A 9 3.37 -7.53 8.13
C SER A 9 3.34 -8.85 8.91
N ARG A 10 2.38 -8.96 9.82
CA ARG A 10 2.12 -10.20 10.57
C ARG A 10 1.51 -11.30 9.69
N GLU A 11 0.91 -10.94 8.54
CA GLU A 11 0.50 -11.91 7.52
C GLU A 11 1.73 -12.44 6.80
N ARG A 12 2.01 -13.74 6.95
CA ARG A 12 3.00 -14.42 6.11
C ARG A 12 2.49 -14.42 4.68
N CYS A 13 3.26 -13.86 3.76
CA CYS A 13 3.11 -14.19 2.35
C CYS A 13 3.35 -15.70 2.21
N ALA A 14 2.35 -16.43 1.70
CA ALA A 14 2.41 -17.88 1.52
C ALA A 14 3.24 -18.29 0.29
N GLU A 15 3.71 -17.31 -0.49
CA GLU A 15 4.38 -17.48 -1.77
C GLU A 15 5.89 -17.29 -1.59
N ALA A 16 6.67 -18.29 -1.99
CA ALA A 16 8.12 -18.26 -1.92
C ALA A 16 8.66 -17.01 -2.65
N GLY A 17 9.41 -16.19 -1.92
CA GLY A 17 10.02 -14.97 -2.45
C GLY A 17 9.20 -13.69 -2.27
N TRP A 18 7.97 -13.74 -1.74
CA TRP A 18 7.19 -12.52 -1.45
C TRP A 18 7.24 -12.13 0.02
N HIS A 19 7.31 -10.82 0.28
CA HIS A 19 7.34 -10.23 1.60
C HIS A 19 6.22 -9.19 1.73
N ALA A 20 5.57 -9.15 2.88
CA ALA A 20 4.53 -8.16 3.16
C ALA A 20 5.01 -7.14 4.20
N TYR A 21 4.71 -5.87 3.96
CA TYR A 21 5.01 -4.75 4.84
C TYR A 21 3.77 -3.89 5.02
N ASP A 22 3.55 -3.43 6.25
CA ASP A 22 2.50 -2.48 6.59
C ASP A 22 3.12 -1.08 6.67
N PHE A 23 2.57 -0.15 5.89
CA PHE A 23 2.90 1.27 5.92
C PHE A 23 1.96 1.93 6.91
N ILE A 24 2.48 2.29 8.08
CA ILE A 24 1.73 2.94 9.16
C ILE A 24 1.66 4.44 8.87
N LEU A 25 0.47 5.00 8.88
CA LEU A 25 0.19 6.38 8.49
C LEU A 25 -0.07 7.25 9.72
N GLU A 26 0.17 8.56 9.58
CA GLU A 26 -0.11 9.53 10.65
C GLU A 26 -1.60 9.72 10.95
N ARG A 27 -2.47 9.36 9.99
CA ARG A 27 -3.92 9.53 10.07
C ARG A 27 -4.64 8.54 9.14
N PRO A 28 -5.95 8.29 9.38
CA PRO A 28 -6.76 7.44 8.52
C PRO A 28 -6.73 7.86 7.04
N MET A 29 -6.70 6.88 6.14
CA MET A 29 -6.77 7.11 4.70
C MET A 29 -8.13 7.68 4.28
N ASP A 30 -8.13 8.78 3.54
CA ASP A 30 -9.30 9.37 2.90
C ASP A 30 -9.35 9.06 1.39
N ASP A 31 -10.43 9.51 0.74
CA ASP A 31 -10.62 9.27 -0.70
C ASP A 31 -9.57 9.95 -1.57
N ASP A 32 -9.04 11.10 -1.15
CA ASP A 32 -8.07 11.87 -1.93
C ASP A 32 -6.69 11.23 -1.87
N PHE A 33 -6.26 10.78 -0.69
CA PHE A 33 -5.06 9.98 -0.52
C PHE A 33 -5.14 8.66 -1.30
N ILE A 34 -6.27 7.94 -1.23
CA ILE A 34 -6.43 6.69 -1.99
C ILE A 34 -6.32 6.96 -3.51
N LYS A 35 -6.91 8.05 -4.00
CA LYS A 35 -6.83 8.42 -5.42
C LYS A 35 -5.45 8.93 -5.83
N SER A 36 -4.68 9.57 -4.95
CA SER A 36 -3.35 10.08 -5.28
C SER A 36 -2.37 8.94 -5.60
N MET A 37 -2.58 7.75 -5.04
CA MET A 37 -1.77 6.56 -5.30
C MET A 37 -1.97 5.91 -6.68
N ARG A 38 -2.91 6.41 -7.51
CA ARG A 38 -3.17 5.89 -8.88
C ARG A 38 -1.92 5.71 -9.77
N PRO A 39 -0.91 6.58 -9.75
CA PRO A 39 0.27 6.44 -10.61
C PRO A 39 1.14 5.20 -10.29
N LEU A 40 0.95 4.55 -9.14
CA LEU A 40 1.76 3.41 -8.71
C LEU A 40 1.49 2.12 -9.48
N GLY A 41 0.38 2.03 -10.23
CA GLY A 41 0.08 0.85 -11.03
C GLY A 41 -1.38 0.72 -11.44
N SER A 42 -1.81 -0.51 -11.71
CA SER A 42 -3.21 -0.83 -12.03
C SER A 42 -4.09 -0.62 -10.81
N PHE A 43 -4.90 0.44 -10.83
CA PHE A 43 -5.66 0.92 -9.69
C PHE A 43 -7.11 0.44 -9.69
N LEU A 44 -7.53 -0.22 -8.61
CA LEU A 44 -8.91 -0.59 -8.32
C LEU A 44 -9.36 0.07 -7.01
N TYR A 45 -10.50 0.75 -7.02
CA TYR A 45 -11.08 1.31 -5.80
C TYR A 45 -12.60 1.13 -5.73
N MET A 46 -13.05 0.33 -4.76
CA MET A 46 -14.45 -0.06 -4.57
C MET A 46 -15.15 0.84 -3.55
N GLN A 47 -15.42 2.08 -3.95
CA GLN A 47 -16.02 3.14 -3.10
C GLN A 47 -17.39 2.80 -2.53
N MET A 48 -18.17 1.97 -3.22
CA MET A 48 -19.56 1.66 -2.86
C MET A 48 -19.69 0.67 -1.69
N LEU A 49 -18.57 0.10 -1.20
CA LEU A 49 -18.58 -0.83 -0.08
C LEU A 49 -18.75 -0.10 1.25
N LYS A 50 -19.35 -0.77 2.24
CA LYS A 50 -19.42 -0.27 3.63
C LYS A 50 -18.03 0.05 4.20
N LYS A 51 -17.02 -0.72 3.78
CA LYS A 51 -15.60 -0.47 4.01
C LYS A 51 -14.91 -0.38 2.64
N PRO A 52 -14.72 0.81 2.07
CA PRO A 52 -14.14 0.95 0.74
C PRO A 52 -12.73 0.38 0.69
N PHE A 53 -12.55 -0.58 -0.19
CA PHE A 53 -11.28 -1.26 -0.39
C PHE A 53 -10.60 -0.75 -1.66
N PHE A 54 -9.29 -0.52 -1.60
CA PHE A 54 -8.47 -0.25 -2.76
C PHE A 54 -7.35 -1.28 -2.93
N LYS A 55 -6.94 -1.45 -4.18
CA LYS A 55 -5.85 -2.32 -4.60
C LYS A 55 -5.06 -1.64 -5.72
N ILE A 56 -3.74 -1.77 -5.68
CA ILE A 56 -2.85 -1.37 -6.78
C ILE A 56 -1.96 -2.55 -7.12
N GLU A 57 -1.98 -2.97 -8.38
CA GLU A 57 -1.10 -4.01 -8.90
C GLU A 57 0.00 -3.41 -9.77
N SER A 58 1.24 -3.78 -9.48
CA SER A 58 2.44 -3.47 -10.28
C SER A 58 3.16 -4.77 -10.64
N GLU A 59 4.26 -4.68 -11.39
CA GLU A 59 5.03 -5.85 -11.83
C GLU A 59 5.67 -6.61 -10.64
N HIS A 60 6.16 -5.88 -9.64
CA HIS A 60 6.94 -6.45 -8.53
C HIS A 60 6.25 -6.33 -7.17
N TYR A 61 5.09 -5.68 -7.12
CA TYR A 61 4.38 -5.45 -5.87
C TYR A 61 2.87 -5.31 -6.01
N LEU A 62 2.20 -5.45 -4.87
CA LEU A 62 0.79 -5.28 -4.68
C LEU A 62 0.53 -4.39 -3.46
N LEU A 63 -0.22 -3.30 -3.63
CA LEU A 63 -0.75 -2.51 -2.52
C LEU A 63 -2.22 -2.85 -2.27
N LYS A 64 -2.62 -2.89 -1.00
CA LYS A 64 -4.01 -3.04 -0.59
C LYS A 64 -4.31 -2.29 0.70
N GLY A 65 -5.50 -1.71 0.81
CA GLY A 65 -5.93 -1.04 2.03
C GLY A 65 -7.43 -0.73 2.05
N ILE A 66 -7.89 -0.22 3.18
CA ILE A 66 -9.30 0.10 3.43
C ILE A 66 -9.41 1.57 3.84
N ARG A 67 -10.30 2.34 3.22
CA ARG A 67 -10.56 3.73 3.61
C ARG A 67 -10.95 3.80 5.08
N GLY A 68 -10.32 4.70 5.81
CA GLY A 68 -10.51 4.89 7.25
C GLY A 68 -9.53 4.10 8.13
N ASP A 69 -8.71 3.22 7.55
CA ASP A 69 -7.62 2.57 8.29
C ASP A 69 -6.37 3.47 8.30
N GLU A 70 -5.53 3.34 9.33
CA GLU A 70 -4.27 4.07 9.52
C GLU A 70 -3.07 3.30 8.96
N PHE A 71 -3.30 2.32 8.10
CA PHE A 71 -2.25 1.61 7.41
C PHE A 71 -2.75 1.03 6.08
N PHE A 72 -1.82 0.83 5.15
CA PHE A 72 -2.04 -0.05 4.00
C PHE A 72 -0.91 -1.07 3.94
N ARG A 73 -1.14 -2.15 3.20
CA ARG A 73 -0.20 -3.25 3.06
C ARG A 73 0.39 -3.29 1.66
N MET A 74 1.70 -3.47 1.59
CA MET A 74 2.44 -3.77 0.38
C MET A 74 2.95 -5.22 0.45
N ALA A 75 2.57 -6.06 -0.50
CA ALA A 75 3.31 -7.28 -0.78
C ALA A 75 4.29 -6.99 -1.91
N VAL A 76 5.54 -7.40 -1.77
CA VAL A 76 6.62 -7.12 -2.73
C VAL A 76 7.50 -8.35 -2.91
N HIS A 77 7.98 -8.58 -4.13
CA HIS A 77 8.93 -9.64 -4.41
C HIS A 77 10.30 -9.32 -3.78
N GLY A 78 10.95 -10.32 -3.21
CA GLY A 78 12.17 -10.18 -2.40
C GLY A 78 13.38 -9.67 -3.18
N ASP A 79 13.39 -9.87 -4.49
CA ASP A 79 14.42 -9.32 -5.38
C ASP A 79 14.24 -7.82 -5.68
N TYR A 80 13.13 -7.21 -5.23
CA TYR A 80 12.73 -5.83 -5.55
C TYR A 80 12.32 -5.05 -4.29
N LEU A 81 12.96 -5.30 -3.15
CA LEU A 81 12.64 -4.62 -1.89
C LEU A 81 12.85 -3.10 -1.96
N GLU A 82 13.63 -2.59 -2.92
CA GLU A 82 13.76 -1.16 -3.18
C GLU A 82 12.43 -0.47 -3.54
N GLU A 83 11.45 -1.22 -4.05
CA GLU A 83 10.12 -0.69 -4.37
C GLU A 83 9.42 -0.12 -3.13
N LEU A 84 9.74 -0.62 -1.93
CA LEU A 84 9.22 -0.04 -0.68
C LEU A 84 9.57 1.45 -0.57
N LYS A 85 10.82 1.81 -0.91
CA LYS A 85 11.28 3.20 -0.90
C LYS A 85 10.70 4.01 -2.04
N ASN A 86 10.48 3.41 -3.21
CA ASN A 86 9.84 4.10 -4.34
C ASN A 86 8.41 4.51 -3.99
N VAL A 87 7.65 3.59 -3.39
CA VAL A 87 6.29 3.85 -2.89
C VAL A 87 6.29 4.87 -1.77
N GLU A 88 7.19 4.75 -0.78
CA GLU A 88 7.35 5.74 0.29
C GLU A 88 7.64 7.14 -0.26
N ASN A 89 8.61 7.27 -1.16
CA ASN A 89 8.97 8.54 -1.78
C ASN A 89 7.81 9.14 -2.58
N MET A 90 7.02 8.31 -3.29
CA MET A 90 5.85 8.80 -4.02
C MET A 90 4.80 9.38 -3.07
N ILE A 91 4.57 8.73 -1.93
CA ILE A 91 3.60 9.19 -0.92
C ILE A 91 4.05 10.47 -0.22
N LEU A 92 5.35 10.61 0.05
CA LEU A 92 5.89 11.80 0.73
C LEU A 92 6.02 13.02 -0.20
N ASN A 93 6.19 12.81 -1.50
CA ASN A 93 6.40 13.87 -2.49
C ASN A 93 5.17 14.17 -3.37
N GLY A 94 4.09 13.40 -3.25
CA GLY A 94 2.84 13.55 -4.01
C GLY A 94 1.74 14.26 -3.21
#